data_AF-A0A2M4CKD8-F1
#
_entry.id   AF-A0A2M4CKD8-F1
#
_cell.length_a   1.000
_cell.length_b   1.000
_cell.length_c   1.000
_cell.angle_alpha   90.00
_cell.angle_beta   90.00
_cell.angle_gamma   90.00
#
_symmetry.space_group_name_H-M   'P 1'
#
loop_
_entity.id
_entity.type
_entity.pdbx_description
1 polymer ?
#
loop_
_entity_poly.entity_id
_entity_poly.type
_entity_poly.pdbx_seq_one_letter_code
_entity_poly.pdbx_strand_id
1 'polypeptide(L)'
;CETGYRQLIVMKVSPPLAPFRLTDDIEIQATPGHTMSCVTVLVADATTGLEAGGGGRTAIVGDLFERSEDIENERLWIEAGSEDPRSQRYHRARIAELADWIIPGHGAAFRVDASIRRSLRRQADAPSAPTETGS
;
A
#
# COMPACT_ATOMS: atom_id res chain seq x y z
N CYS A 1 -30.84 18.33 -39.07
CA CYS A 1 -30.25 18.78 -37.78
C CYS A 1 -29.96 17.55 -36.93
N GLU A 2 -28.78 16.94 -37.14
CA GLU A 2 -28.30 15.83 -36.31
C GLU A 2 -27.80 16.40 -34.98
N THR A 3 -28.42 15.99 -33.88
CA THR A 3 -27.97 16.36 -32.53
C THR A 3 -27.15 15.19 -32.00
N GLY A 4 -25.82 15.29 -32.15
CA GLY A 4 -24.88 14.31 -31.64
C GLY A 4 -24.85 14.32 -30.11
N TYR A 5 -25.26 13.20 -29.50
CA TYR A 5 -25.02 12.95 -28.08
C TYR A 5 -23.54 12.60 -27.89
N ARG A 6 -22.81 13.52 -27.25
CA ARG A 6 -21.45 13.26 -26.73
C ARG A 6 -21.56 12.22 -25.61
N GLN A 7 -20.95 11.05 -25.80
CA GLN A 7 -20.74 10.10 -24.71
C GLN A 7 -19.84 10.78 -23.65
N LEU A 8 -20.39 11.02 -22.48
CA LEU A 8 -19.61 11.29 -21.28
C LEU A 8 -18.90 9.98 -20.92
N ILE A 9 -17.59 9.90 -21.14
CA ILE A 9 -16.77 8.85 -20.55
C ILE A 9 -16.73 9.13 -19.05
N VAL A 10 -17.71 8.62 -18.32
CA VAL A 10 -17.60 8.48 -16.88
C VAL A 10 -16.57 7.38 -16.67
N MET A 11 -15.33 7.76 -16.38
CA MET A 11 -14.38 6.83 -15.79
C MET A 11 -15.05 6.31 -14.52
N LYS A 12 -15.59 5.10 -14.59
CA LYS A 12 -16.19 4.40 -13.47
C LYS A 12 -15.05 4.04 -12.55
N VAL A 13 -14.63 4.98 -11.71
CA VAL A 13 -13.75 4.70 -10.58
C VAL A 13 -14.58 3.80 -9.68
N SER A 14 -14.40 2.49 -9.82
CA SER A 14 -14.99 1.52 -8.90
C SER A 14 -14.60 1.96 -7.49
N PRO A 15 -15.56 2.08 -6.56
CA PRO A 15 -15.23 2.40 -5.18
C PRO A 15 -14.18 1.38 -4.70
N PRO A 16 -13.20 1.80 -3.87
CA PRO A 16 -12.25 0.86 -3.30
C PRO A 16 -13.04 -0.29 -2.67
N LEU A 17 -12.66 -1.52 -3.00
CA LEU A 17 -13.32 -2.71 -2.47
C LEU A 17 -13.34 -2.60 -0.94
N ALA A 18 -14.53 -2.75 -0.36
CA ALA A 18 -14.67 -2.73 1.08
C ALA A 18 -13.78 -3.83 1.70
N PRO A 19 -13.20 -3.59 2.88
CA PRO A 19 -12.39 -4.60 3.56
C PRO A 19 -13.18 -5.89 3.76
N PHE A 20 -12.53 -7.03 3.56
CA PHE A 20 -13.13 -8.33 3.83
C PHE A 20 -12.78 -8.77 5.25
N ARG A 21 -13.77 -8.78 6.15
CA ARG A 21 -13.58 -9.15 7.55
C ARG A 21 -13.58 -10.67 7.69
N LEU A 22 -12.48 -11.25 8.17
CA LEU A 22 -12.37 -12.68 8.47
C LEU A 22 -12.90 -12.99 9.88
N THR A 23 -12.51 -12.17 10.86
CA THR A 23 -12.94 -12.23 12.25
C THR A 23 -13.08 -10.81 12.81
N ASP A 24 -13.45 -10.66 14.07
CA ASP A 24 -13.50 -9.34 14.70
C ASP A 24 -12.13 -8.63 14.70
N ASP A 25 -11.05 -9.41 14.75
CA ASP A 25 -9.67 -8.90 14.85
C ASP A 25 -8.89 -9.00 13.54
N ILE A 26 -9.38 -9.70 12.53
CA ILE A 26 -8.66 -9.93 11.27
C ILE A 26 -9.49 -9.43 10.10
N GLU A 27 -8.92 -8.53 9.30
CA GLU A 27 -9.50 -8.05 8.04
C GLU A 27 -8.48 -8.07 6.89
N ILE A 28 -8.99 -8.24 5.67
CA ILE A 28 -8.23 -8.21 4.43
C ILE A 28 -8.55 -6.92 3.68
N GLN A 29 -7.52 -6.20 3.27
CA GLN A 29 -7.59 -5.00 2.46
C GLN A 29 -7.05 -5.29 1.06
N ALA A 30 -7.75 -4.86 0.01
CA ALA A 30 -7.15 -4.82 -1.32
C ALA A 30 -6.03 -3.78 -1.34
N THR A 31 -4.84 -4.17 -1.82
CA THR A 31 -3.66 -3.31 -1.91
C THR A 31 -2.93 -3.52 -3.24
N PRO A 32 -3.61 -3.27 -4.39
CA PRO A 32 -2.99 -3.44 -5.70
C PRO A 32 -1.79 -2.50 -5.86
N GLY A 33 -0.76 -2.97 -6.55
CA GLY A 33 0.44 -2.17 -6.81
C GLY A 33 1.61 -3.03 -7.26
N HIS A 34 2.16 -3.86 -6.35
CA HIS A 34 3.20 -4.81 -6.74
C HIS A 34 2.66 -5.78 -7.79
N THR A 35 1.53 -6.41 -7.49
CA THR A 35 0.62 -6.94 -8.50
C THR A 35 -0.78 -6.35 -8.33
N MET A 36 -1.62 -6.46 -9.34
CA MET A 36 -3.03 -6.02 -9.25
C MET A 36 -3.90 -6.90 -8.34
N SER A 37 -3.39 -8.04 -7.86
CA SER A 37 -4.09 -8.97 -6.96
C SER A 37 -3.59 -8.92 -5.52
N CYS A 38 -2.60 -8.07 -5.20
CA CYS A 38 -2.06 -7.93 -3.86
C CYS A 38 -3.14 -7.55 -2.83
N VAL A 39 -3.06 -8.20 -1.67
CA VAL A 39 -3.89 -7.91 -0.50
C VAL A 39 -3.01 -7.77 0.74
N THR A 40 -3.50 -7.01 1.71
CA THR A 40 -2.89 -6.88 3.03
C THR A 40 -3.81 -7.47 4.08
N VAL A 41 -3.27 -8.27 4.99
CA VAL A 41 -3.99 -8.74 6.18
C VAL A 41 -3.66 -7.81 7.35
N LEU A 42 -4.70 -7.23 7.96
CA LEU A 42 -4.59 -6.43 9.17
C LEU A 42 -5.09 -7.26 10.36
N VAL A 43 -4.23 -7.40 11.36
CA VAL A 43 -4.51 -8.11 12.61
C VAL A 43 -4.52 -7.10 13.75
N ALA A 44 -5.67 -6.97 14.41
CA ALA A 44 -5.83 -6.15 15.60
C ALA A 44 -5.08 -6.79 16.77
N ASP A 45 -4.45 -5.93 17.57
CA ASP A 45 -3.75 -6.27 18.82
C ASP A 45 -2.94 -7.57 18.76
N ALA A 46 -2.18 -7.72 17.67
CA ALA A 46 -1.32 -8.88 17.52
C ALA A 46 -0.21 -8.77 18.56
N THR A 47 -0.15 -9.72 19.49
CA THR A 47 1.04 -9.89 20.33
C THR A 47 2.16 -10.39 19.43
N THR A 48 2.86 -9.47 18.79
CA THR A 48 4.10 -9.82 18.10
C THR A 48 5.09 -10.20 19.20
N GLY A 49 5.67 -11.40 19.15
CA GLY A 49 6.76 -11.80 20.06
C GLY A 49 8.03 -10.95 19.92
N LEU A 50 7.94 -9.82 19.20
CA LEU A 50 8.98 -8.85 18.89
C LEU A 50 9.16 -7.83 20.02
N GLU A 51 8.17 -7.66 20.92
CA GLU A 51 8.30 -6.76 22.07
C GLU A 51 7.65 -7.37 23.32
N ALA A 52 8.37 -7.33 24.45
CA ALA A 52 7.85 -7.71 25.76
C ALA A 52 6.86 -6.63 26.26
N GLY A 53 5.60 -6.73 25.83
CA GLY A 53 4.51 -5.83 26.22
C GLY A 53 3.99 -4.90 25.12
N GLY A 54 4.37 -5.11 23.86
CA GLY A 54 3.92 -4.29 22.73
C GLY A 54 2.70 -4.85 22.02
N GLY A 55 1.50 -4.40 22.40
CA GLY A 55 0.29 -4.51 21.57
C GLY A 55 0.33 -3.51 20.41
N GLY A 56 -0.43 -3.77 19.36
CA GLY A 56 -0.49 -2.89 18.19
C GLY A 56 -1.08 -3.57 16.97
N ARG A 57 -1.62 -2.77 16.05
CA ARG A 57 -2.21 -3.30 14.82
C ARG A 57 -1.09 -3.68 13.85
N THR A 58 -1.06 -4.94 13.44
CA THR A 58 -0.01 -5.47 12.55
C THR A 58 -0.56 -5.67 11.15
N ALA A 59 0.19 -5.19 10.15
CA ALA A 59 -0.10 -5.41 8.74
C ALA A 59 0.87 -6.45 8.16
N ILE A 60 0.33 -7.52 7.57
CA ILE A 60 1.07 -8.49 6.76
C ILE A 60 0.80 -8.12 5.30
N VAL A 61 1.81 -7.60 4.61
CA VAL A 61 1.60 -6.82 3.39
C VAL A 61 2.18 -7.45 2.13
N GLY A 62 2.98 -8.52 2.26
CA GLY A 62 3.77 -9.05 1.15
C GLY A 62 4.62 -7.96 0.50
N ASP A 63 4.84 -8.04 -0.81
CA ASP A 63 5.71 -7.12 -1.55
C ASP A 63 5.09 -5.74 -1.79
N LEU A 64 3.98 -5.39 -1.13
CA LEU A 64 3.58 -3.99 -0.98
C LEU A 64 4.74 -3.19 -0.36
N PHE A 65 5.44 -3.81 0.59
CA PHE A 65 6.75 -3.39 1.09
C PHE A 65 7.75 -4.52 0.84
N GLU A 66 8.80 -4.20 0.11
CA GLU A 66 9.90 -5.13 -0.11
C GLU A 66 10.60 -5.37 1.22
N ARG A 67 11.02 -4.30 1.93
CA ARG A 67 11.72 -4.31 3.22
C ARG A 67 11.81 -2.89 3.78
N SER A 68 12.20 -2.70 5.04
CA SER A 68 12.21 -1.37 5.70
C SER A 68 13.02 -0.27 4.99
N GLU A 69 14.09 -0.63 4.29
CA GLU A 69 14.98 0.28 3.58
C GLU A 69 14.30 0.94 2.37
N ASP A 70 13.22 0.32 1.88
CA ASP A 70 12.44 0.82 0.75
C ASP A 70 11.59 2.06 1.10
N ILE A 71 11.51 2.41 2.40
CA ILE A 71 10.93 3.67 2.87
C ILE A 71 11.79 4.86 2.45
N GLU A 72 13.11 4.72 2.52
CA GLU A 72 14.06 5.78 2.16
C GLU A 72 14.41 5.73 0.67
N ASN A 73 14.39 4.53 0.08
CA ASN A 73 14.74 4.33 -1.31
C ASN A 73 13.65 3.57 -2.08
N GLU A 74 12.77 4.32 -2.73
CA GLU A 74 11.65 3.75 -3.51
C GLU A 74 12.10 2.86 -4.68
N ARG A 75 13.33 3.03 -5.18
CA ARG A 75 13.84 2.18 -6.26
C ARG A 75 13.81 0.69 -5.88
N LEU A 76 13.98 0.39 -4.59
CA LEU A 76 14.02 -0.99 -4.11
C LEU A 76 12.73 -1.75 -4.40
N TRP A 77 11.56 -1.14 -4.17
CA TRP A 77 10.28 -1.79 -4.45
C TRP A 77 9.79 -1.57 -5.89
N ILE A 78 10.21 -0.48 -6.55
CA ILE A 78 9.89 -0.22 -7.96
C ILE A 78 10.60 -1.23 -8.86
N GLU A 79 11.92 -1.37 -8.71
CA GLU A 79 12.76 -2.26 -9.53
C GLU A 79 12.55 -3.74 -9.19
N ALA A 80 11.97 -4.04 -8.02
CA ALA A 80 11.51 -5.39 -7.65
C ALA A 80 10.26 -5.85 -8.43
N GLY A 81 9.76 -5.07 -9.40
CA GLY A 81 8.75 -5.51 -10.34
C GLY A 81 7.34 -4.99 -10.06
N SER A 82 7.21 -3.75 -9.57
CA SER A 82 5.91 -3.10 -9.38
C SER A 82 5.11 -2.99 -10.69
N GLU A 83 3.93 -3.61 -10.77
CA GLU A 83 3.01 -3.49 -11.90
C GLU A 83 2.37 -2.08 -12.00
N ASP A 84 2.04 -1.47 -10.86
CA ASP A 84 1.52 -0.11 -10.77
C ASP A 84 2.17 0.65 -9.60
N PRO A 85 3.27 1.39 -9.86
CA PRO A 85 3.96 2.15 -8.84
C PRO A 85 3.12 3.28 -8.22
N ARG A 86 2.12 3.80 -8.93
CA ARG A 86 1.23 4.83 -8.38
C ARG A 86 0.29 4.21 -7.36
N SER A 87 -0.34 3.09 -7.73
CA SER A 87 -1.21 2.35 -6.82
C SER A 87 -0.42 1.80 -5.62
N GLN A 88 0.80 1.30 -5.84
CA GLN A 88 1.64 0.79 -4.75
C GLN A 88 2.00 1.88 -3.74
N ARG A 89 2.40 3.09 -4.16
CA ARG A 89 2.63 4.24 -3.26
C ARG A 89 1.42 4.58 -2.42
N TYR A 90 0.25 4.66 -3.06
CA TYR A 90 -1.00 4.97 -2.37
C TYR A 90 -1.30 3.93 -1.28
N HIS A 91 -1.21 2.64 -1.60
CA HIS A 91 -1.48 1.58 -0.63
C HIS A 91 -0.42 1.48 0.45
N ARG A 92 0.87 1.73 0.14
CA ARG A 92 1.94 1.83 1.15
C ARG A 92 1.62 2.90 2.18
N ALA A 93 1.28 4.11 1.75
CA ALA A 93 0.89 5.19 2.65
C ALA A 93 -0.38 4.84 3.45
N ARG A 94 -1.43 4.34 2.79
CA ARG A 94 -2.69 3.98 3.43
C ARG A 94 -2.51 2.89 4.51
N ILE A 95 -1.76 1.83 4.23
CA ILE A 95 -1.55 0.74 5.19
C ILE A 95 -0.70 1.20 6.39
N ALA A 96 0.31 2.05 6.17
CA ALA A 96 1.10 2.61 7.26
C ALA A 96 0.27 3.52 8.21
N GLU A 97 -0.82 4.12 7.73
CA GLU A 97 -1.77 4.82 8.61
C GLU A 97 -2.61 3.89 9.48
N LEU A 98 -2.85 2.66 9.01
CA LEU A 98 -3.71 1.70 9.68
C LEU A 98 -2.96 0.77 10.64
N ALA A 99 -1.63 0.73 10.57
CA ALA A 99 -0.81 -0.23 11.30
C ALA A 99 0.28 0.44 12.14
N ASP A 100 0.63 -0.23 13.22
CA ASP A 100 1.77 0.06 14.10
C ASP A 100 2.99 -0.77 13.71
N TRP A 101 2.78 -1.94 13.10
CA TRP A 101 3.81 -2.85 12.64
C TRP A 101 3.54 -3.30 11.20
N ILE A 102 4.61 -3.41 10.41
CA ILE A 102 4.56 -3.97 9.06
C ILE A 102 5.45 -5.21 9.00
N ILE A 103 4.88 -6.30 8.48
CA ILE A 103 5.60 -7.51 8.05
C ILE A 103 5.71 -7.46 6.52
N PRO A 104 6.86 -7.03 5.97
CA PRO A 104 7.09 -6.93 4.53
C PRO A 104 7.20 -8.32 3.88
N GLY A 105 7.21 -8.35 2.54
CA GLY A 105 7.44 -9.59 1.79
C GLY A 105 8.88 -10.11 1.93
N HIS A 106 9.85 -9.20 2.08
CA HIS A 106 11.24 -9.53 2.34
C HIS A 106 11.81 -8.76 3.56
N GLY A 107 12.72 -9.40 4.30
CA GLY A 107 13.36 -8.79 5.48
C GLY A 107 12.52 -8.86 6.76
N ALA A 108 12.95 -8.10 7.77
CA ALA A 108 12.37 -8.15 9.12
C ALA A 108 11.13 -7.24 9.25
N ALA A 109 10.23 -7.62 10.16
CA ALA A 109 9.14 -6.75 10.58
C ALA A 109 9.69 -5.47 11.21
N PHE A 110 9.01 -4.34 10.96
CA PHE A 110 9.43 -3.04 11.48
C PHE A 110 8.27 -2.23 12.01
N ARG A 111 8.56 -1.36 12.97
CA ARG A 111 7.58 -0.48 13.61
C ARG A 111 7.33 0.75 12.75
N VAL A 112 6.07 1.13 12.60
CA VAL A 112 5.64 2.32 11.87
C VAL A 112 5.53 3.51 12.81
N ASP A 113 6.52 4.39 12.76
CA ASP A 113 6.52 5.64 13.52
C ASP A 113 5.95 6.82 12.72
N ALA A 114 5.96 8.01 13.33
CA ALA A 114 5.47 9.23 12.68
C ALA A 114 6.36 9.68 11.51
N SER A 115 7.66 9.33 11.52
CA SER A 115 8.59 9.67 10.44
C SER A 115 8.26 8.85 9.19
N ILE A 116 8.09 7.54 9.35
CA ILE A 116 7.71 6.62 8.26
C ILE A 116 6.39 7.05 7.64
N ARG A 117 5.35 7.33 8.45
CA ARG A 117 4.06 7.82 7.95
C ARG A 117 4.20 9.09 7.12
N ARG A 118 5.00 10.06 7.59
CA ARG A 118 5.26 11.30 6.82
C ARG A 118 5.99 11.03 5.51
N SER A 119 6.99 10.15 5.50
CA SER A 119 7.71 9.79 4.28
C SER A 119 6.80 9.15 3.25
N LEU A 120 6.00 8.17 3.65
CA LEU A 120 5.08 7.48 2.75
C LEU A 120 3.97 8.39 2.20
N ARG A 121 3.41 9.29 3.02
CA ARG A 121 2.45 10.30 2.55
C ARG A 121 3.07 11.19 1.46
N ARG A 122 4.30 11.69 1.68
CA ARG A 122 5.00 12.50 0.68
C ARG A 122 5.23 11.74 -0.62
N GLN A 123 5.55 10.45 -0.55
CA GLN A 123 5.71 9.61 -1.74
C GLN A 123 4.38 9.45 -2.49
N ALA A 124 3.28 9.20 -1.77
CA ALA A 124 1.95 9.08 -2.37
C ALA A 124 1.45 10.37 -3.03
N ASP A 125 1.82 11.53 -2.48
CA ASP A 125 1.47 12.85 -3.02
C ASP A 125 2.43 13.32 -4.12
N ALA A 126 3.55 12.63 -4.33
CA ALA A 126 4.54 13.03 -5.32
C ALA A 126 3.96 12.90 -6.75
N PRO A 127 4.17 13.91 -7.62
CA PRO A 127 3.78 13.79 -9.01
C PRO A 127 4.52 12.61 -9.65
N SER A 128 3.80 11.77 -10.40
CA SER A 128 4.41 10.70 -11.19
C SER A 128 5.52 11.28 -12.06
N ALA A 129 6.74 10.80 -11.90
CA ALA A 129 7.86 11.21 -12.75
C ALA A 129 7.45 11.04 -14.23
N PRO A 130 7.81 11.98 -15.12
CA PRO A 130 7.54 11.82 -16.53
C PRO A 130 8.17 10.50 -16.99
N THR A 131 7.36 9.63 -17.57
CA THR A 131 7.83 8.42 -18.24
C THR A 131 8.81 8.88 -19.31
N GLU A 132 10.09 8.54 -19.17
CA GLU A 132 11.05 8.68 -20.26
C GLU A 132 10.59 7.74 -21.38
N THR A 133 9.82 8.27 -22.33
CA THR A 133 9.71 7.68 -23.65
C THR A 133 11.03 7.96 -24.36
N GLY A 134 12.05 7.14 -24.11
CA GLY A 134 13.28 7.06 -24.92
C GLY A 134 13.10 5.94 -25.95
N SER A 135 12.79 6.30 -27.20
CA SER A 135 13.70 6.40 -28.37
C SER A 135 13.94 5.06 -29.06
#